data_AF-A0A7R9UY03-F1
#
_entry.id   AF-A0A7R9UY03-F1
#
_cell.length_a   1.000
_cell.length_b   1.000
_cell.length_c   1.000
_cell.angle_alpha   90.00
_cell.angle_beta   90.00
_cell.angle_gamma   90.00
#
_symmetry.space_group_name_H-M   'P 1'
#
loop_
_entity.id
_entity.type
_entity.pdbx_description
1 polymer ?
#
loop_
_entity_poly.entity_id
_entity_poly.type
_entity_poly.pdbx_seq_one_letter_code
_entity_poly.pdbx_strand_id
1 'polypeptide(L)'
;SEGMARSHFSPSRLAACALLAAVGTWAAARPTRTRADMSAPDFAAWKATYAKTYLTPAEDAEALANFMRNSQLIANHNAQPLAFSLGHNQFSDMSPIEFRDRMLTPDLERRKIALDLATKKKVAVHKKGDYGMKEMLPQAVDWVAMGGVSPVEDQGMCAGSWAFASAAAMESASFIAGGMKEPLQRLSRQQLLDCDHGAATSYMTDHGCHGGLPDKAFGWTSMHGGLCTEADYPFLSSQGRRYDCRVLSCEPSVTVAGYKDVAHLDEDALQDAVAQQPVAAAISASHPVFQLYKSGVFDHPLASDGALDHVVLIVGYGTTDAGVNYWKLKNSWGTTWGMDGYVLLRRNVNMAGIASMPAYPIGVGAPEPKKLTPAEEVHQLGPHIHGPDMVPQPTAYDGNCHTPVPGDVKLTAYPSGHVLMWYDGEWHTVCQQAANAMFAQVVCKMLGFKRVVYQGDVSAPQSYPMVSSPHCIGNEESLMACRFDPTYKDQACSTYRNMLAMYVTCANGEMSNYTYHCGFKSPGAALAAEMP
;
A
#
# COMPACT_ATOMS: atom_id res chain seq x y z
N SER A 1 -61.03 85.32 3.73
CA SER A 1 -61.88 84.13 3.87
C SER A 1 -61.21 83.21 4.87
N GLU A 2 -61.57 83.31 6.15
CA GLU A 2 -62.53 82.38 6.80
C GLU A 2 -61.96 80.94 6.80
N GLY A 3 -61.72 80.27 7.92
CA GLY A 3 -62.00 80.57 9.30
C GLY A 3 -61.39 79.48 10.20
N MET A 4 -61.13 79.90 11.43
CA MET A 4 -60.75 79.16 12.63
C MET A 4 -61.66 77.94 12.92
N ALA A 5 -61.09 76.87 13.44
CA ALA A 5 -61.69 76.13 14.56
C ALA A 5 -60.63 75.40 15.39
N ARG A 6 -60.34 75.94 16.57
CA ARG A 6 -59.70 75.28 17.71
C ARG A 6 -60.80 74.63 18.55
N SER A 7 -60.51 73.50 19.20
CA SER A 7 -61.15 73.17 20.48
C SER A 7 -60.14 72.51 21.42
N HIS A 8 -59.90 73.21 22.53
CA HIS A 8 -59.17 72.76 23.71
C HIS A 8 -60.01 71.78 24.55
N PHE A 9 -59.36 70.85 25.26
CA PHE A 9 -59.55 70.63 26.72
C PHE A 9 -58.38 69.78 27.28
N SER A 10 -57.96 70.10 28.50
CA SER A 10 -56.79 69.63 29.27
C SER A 10 -57.27 68.83 30.51
N PRO A 11 -56.43 68.45 31.50
CA PRO A 11 -55.39 67.41 31.56
C PRO A 11 -55.70 66.36 32.65
N SER A 12 -55.03 65.19 32.67
CA SER A 12 -54.45 64.61 33.91
C SER A 12 -53.77 63.23 33.74
N ARG A 13 -52.57 63.13 34.34
CA ARG A 13 -51.99 61.98 35.05
C ARG A 13 -51.61 60.72 34.26
N LEU A 14 -50.30 60.50 34.04
CA LEU A 14 -49.47 59.61 34.85
C LEU A 14 -48.06 59.48 34.25
N ALA A 15 -47.09 59.41 35.15
CA ALA A 15 -45.66 59.25 34.90
C ALA A 15 -45.33 57.84 34.38
N ALA A 16 -44.27 57.72 33.56
CA ALA A 16 -43.12 56.85 33.87
C ALA A 16 -42.12 56.79 32.69
N CYS A 17 -40.91 57.21 33.01
CA CYS A 17 -39.58 56.73 32.61
C CYS A 17 -39.34 56.07 31.24
N ALA A 18 -38.38 56.67 30.53
CA ALA A 18 -37.61 56.09 29.45
C ALA A 18 -36.83 54.85 29.89
N LEU A 19 -36.81 53.81 29.04
CA LEU A 19 -35.83 52.74 29.08
C LEU A 19 -35.45 52.36 27.63
N LEU A 20 -34.20 52.65 27.30
CA LEU A 20 -33.47 52.17 26.14
C LEU A 20 -33.44 50.63 26.16
N ALA A 21 -34.02 49.98 25.15
CA ALA A 21 -33.82 48.56 24.91
C ALA A 21 -32.46 48.34 24.24
N ALA A 22 -31.44 48.01 25.04
CA ALA A 22 -30.23 47.38 24.54
C ALA A 22 -30.60 45.96 24.08
N VAL A 23 -30.56 45.72 22.76
CA VAL A 23 -30.65 44.38 22.19
C VAL A 23 -29.30 43.70 22.44
N GLY A 24 -29.17 43.06 23.60
CA GLY A 24 -28.05 42.16 23.89
C GLY A 24 -28.21 40.88 23.07
N THR A 25 -27.31 40.65 22.12
CA THR A 25 -27.15 39.35 21.48
C THR A 25 -26.67 38.35 22.53
N TRP A 26 -27.60 37.56 23.08
CA TRP A 26 -27.25 36.34 23.80
C TRP A 26 -26.74 35.33 22.78
N ALA A 27 -25.43 35.30 22.54
CA ALA A 27 -24.78 34.10 22.06
C ALA A 27 -24.91 33.07 23.20
N ALA A 28 -25.91 32.20 23.10
CA ALA A 28 -26.03 31.07 24.01
C ALA A 28 -24.77 30.20 23.85
N ALA A 29 -23.88 30.26 24.84
CA ALA A 29 -22.80 29.31 24.96
C ALA A 29 -23.43 27.91 24.99
N ARG A 30 -23.11 27.07 24.00
CA ARG A 30 -23.53 25.66 24.03
C ARG A 30 -22.92 25.03 25.30
N PRO A 31 -23.70 24.40 26.17
CA PRO A 31 -23.15 23.80 27.38
C PRO A 31 -22.16 22.69 27.00
N THR A 32 -20.97 22.74 27.58
CA THR A 32 -19.99 21.66 27.52
C THR A 32 -20.54 20.47 28.30
N ARG A 33 -20.99 19.43 27.58
CA ARG A 33 -21.46 18.17 28.18
C ARG A 33 -20.33 17.54 29.00
N THR A 34 -20.62 17.20 30.26
CA THR A 34 -19.66 16.56 31.19
C THR A 34 -19.65 15.03 31.02
N ARG A 35 -18.74 14.32 31.70
CA ARG A 35 -18.66 12.83 31.73
C ARG A 35 -20.00 12.15 32.07
N ALA A 36 -20.91 12.88 32.73
CA ALA A 36 -22.22 12.41 33.14
C ALA A 36 -23.31 12.58 32.07
N ASP A 37 -23.06 13.30 30.97
CA ASP A 37 -24.07 13.58 29.94
C ASP A 37 -24.05 12.63 28.74
N MET A 38 -23.05 11.74 28.64
CA MET A 38 -23.00 10.73 27.60
C MET A 38 -23.50 9.39 28.12
N SER A 39 -24.62 8.98 27.56
CA SER A 39 -25.52 7.98 28.10
C SER A 39 -25.54 6.72 27.24
N ALA A 40 -26.04 5.60 27.77
CA ALA A 40 -26.27 4.38 27.00
C ALA A 40 -27.13 4.63 25.71
N PRO A 41 -28.13 5.54 25.72
CA PRO A 41 -28.79 6.01 24.50
C PRO A 41 -27.86 6.60 23.42
N ASP A 42 -26.89 7.44 23.80
CA ASP A 42 -25.94 8.03 22.83
C ASP A 42 -25.08 6.94 22.19
N PHE A 43 -24.64 5.96 22.99
CA PHE A 43 -23.89 4.81 22.48
C PHE A 43 -24.76 3.93 21.55
N ALA A 44 -26.02 3.70 21.87
CA ALA A 44 -26.93 2.94 21.01
C ALA A 44 -27.15 3.61 19.65
N ALA A 45 -27.33 4.93 19.62
CA ALA A 45 -27.43 5.70 18.38
C ALA A 45 -26.13 5.66 17.57
N TRP A 46 -24.98 5.77 18.25
CA TRP A 46 -23.67 5.63 17.61
C TRP A 46 -23.48 4.23 17.01
N LYS A 47 -23.85 3.15 17.73
CA LYS A 47 -23.78 1.77 17.20
C LYS A 47 -24.60 1.61 15.93
N ALA A 48 -25.81 2.18 15.90
CA ALA A 48 -26.66 2.14 14.71
C ALA A 48 -26.03 2.90 13.53
N THR A 49 -25.41 4.05 13.79
CA THR A 49 -24.74 4.87 12.76
C THR A 49 -23.57 4.14 12.10
N TYR A 50 -22.77 3.41 12.89
CA TYR A 50 -21.56 2.73 12.41
C TYR A 50 -21.73 1.21 12.25
N ALA A 51 -22.97 0.71 12.25
CA ALA A 51 -23.32 -0.70 12.13
C ALA A 51 -22.52 -1.63 13.07
N LYS A 52 -22.34 -1.20 14.33
CA LYS A 52 -21.51 -1.91 15.31
C LYS A 52 -22.27 -3.04 15.98
N THR A 53 -21.63 -4.21 16.03
CA THR A 53 -22.14 -5.43 16.70
C THR A 53 -21.04 -6.04 17.56
N TYR A 54 -21.40 -6.54 18.75
CA TYR A 54 -20.49 -7.23 19.66
C TYR A 54 -21.04 -8.62 19.97
N LEU A 55 -20.14 -9.60 20.13
CA LEU A 55 -20.52 -11.02 20.27
C LEU A 55 -20.92 -11.35 21.70
N THR A 56 -20.36 -10.63 22.68
CA THR A 56 -20.62 -10.89 24.11
C THR A 56 -21.06 -9.62 24.86
N PRO A 57 -21.82 -9.76 25.96
CA PRO A 57 -22.15 -8.64 26.83
C PRO A 57 -20.92 -7.94 27.41
N ALA A 58 -19.82 -8.68 27.61
CA ALA A 58 -18.56 -8.11 28.10
C ALA A 58 -17.92 -7.19 27.06
N GLU A 59 -17.89 -7.60 25.78
CA GLU A 59 -17.40 -6.77 24.68
C GLU A 59 -18.25 -5.49 24.51
N ASP A 60 -19.58 -5.58 24.58
CA ASP A 60 -20.47 -4.41 24.49
C ASP A 60 -20.24 -3.43 25.66
N ALA A 61 -20.03 -3.96 26.88
CA ALA A 61 -19.73 -3.15 28.05
C ALA A 61 -18.35 -2.45 27.97
N GLU A 62 -17.34 -3.14 27.45
CA GLU A 62 -16.00 -2.56 27.22
C GLU A 62 -16.05 -1.48 26.14
N ALA A 63 -16.72 -1.74 25.03
CA ALA A 63 -16.93 -0.79 23.95
C ALA A 63 -17.68 0.47 24.42
N LEU A 64 -18.71 0.32 25.27
CA LEU A 64 -19.39 1.44 25.92
C LEU A 64 -18.42 2.25 26.80
N ALA A 65 -17.59 1.57 27.59
CA ALA A 65 -16.61 2.23 28.45
C ALA A 65 -15.56 3.01 27.65
N ASN A 66 -15.07 2.46 26.53
CA ASN A 66 -14.21 3.16 25.57
C ASN A 66 -14.91 4.36 24.96
N PHE A 67 -16.15 4.19 24.49
CA PHE A 67 -16.97 5.25 23.93
C PHE A 67 -17.11 6.42 24.90
N MET A 68 -17.43 6.16 26.17
CA MET A 68 -17.53 7.20 27.20
C MET A 68 -16.19 7.88 27.49
N ARG A 69 -15.06 7.17 27.43
CA ARG A 69 -13.72 7.78 27.57
C ARG A 69 -13.40 8.72 26.41
N ASN A 70 -13.63 8.26 25.17
CA ASN A 70 -13.37 9.05 23.97
C ASN A 70 -14.30 10.26 23.87
N SER A 71 -15.54 10.11 24.31
CA SER A 71 -16.50 11.19 24.50
C SER A 71 -15.97 12.32 25.39
N GLN A 72 -15.40 11.96 26.54
CA GLN A 72 -14.82 12.93 27.46
C GLN A 72 -13.61 13.63 26.84
N LEU A 73 -12.77 12.89 26.11
CA LEU A 73 -11.63 13.45 25.39
C LEU A 73 -12.09 14.48 24.35
N ILE A 74 -13.12 14.13 23.55
CA ILE A 74 -13.72 15.03 22.57
C ILE A 74 -14.24 16.30 23.24
N ALA A 75 -15.01 16.18 24.32
CA ALA A 75 -15.56 17.32 25.05
C ALA A 75 -14.47 18.23 25.62
N ASN A 76 -13.44 17.65 26.24
CA ASN A 76 -12.32 18.40 26.82
C ASN A 76 -11.46 19.10 25.77
N HIS A 77 -11.22 18.46 24.62
CA HIS A 77 -10.48 19.05 23.52
C HIS A 77 -11.26 20.21 22.90
N ASN A 78 -12.53 19.97 22.56
CA ASN A 78 -13.37 20.97 21.87
C ASN A 78 -13.78 22.15 22.76
N ALA A 79 -13.57 22.06 24.09
CA ALA A 79 -13.73 23.19 25.00
C ALA A 79 -12.55 24.18 24.96
N GLN A 80 -11.43 23.80 24.33
CA GLN A 80 -10.24 24.64 24.18
C GLN A 80 -10.26 25.38 22.83
N PRO A 81 -9.66 26.57 22.73
CA PRO A 81 -9.59 27.34 21.48
C PRO A 81 -8.48 26.81 20.55
N LEU A 82 -8.55 25.53 20.18
CA LEU A 82 -7.56 24.86 19.33
C LEU A 82 -7.97 24.93 17.85
N ALA A 83 -6.98 24.84 16.95
CA ALA A 83 -7.16 24.99 15.50
C ALA A 83 -7.91 23.82 14.82
N PHE A 84 -8.19 22.75 15.56
CA PHE A 84 -8.88 21.56 15.08
C PHE A 84 -9.81 21.00 16.14
N SER A 85 -10.82 20.25 15.69
CA SER A 85 -11.82 19.62 16.52
C SER A 85 -11.76 18.10 16.45
N LEU A 86 -12.20 17.47 17.54
CA LEU A 86 -12.44 16.03 17.61
C LEU A 86 -13.92 15.72 17.44
N GLY A 87 -14.23 14.50 17.05
CA GLY A 87 -15.60 14.03 16.89
C GLY A 87 -15.71 12.52 16.92
N HIS A 88 -16.94 12.05 17.16
CA HIS A 88 -17.22 10.63 17.08
C HIS A 88 -17.12 10.12 15.64
N ASN A 89 -16.42 9.01 15.47
CA ASN A 89 -16.21 8.26 14.25
C ASN A 89 -16.33 6.75 14.54
N GLN A 90 -16.05 5.89 13.56
CA GLN A 90 -16.15 4.44 13.71
C GLN A 90 -15.16 3.82 14.72
N PHE A 91 -14.18 4.57 15.22
CA PHE A 91 -13.20 4.12 16.21
C PHE A 91 -13.50 4.61 17.62
N SER A 92 -14.65 5.25 17.84
CA SER A 92 -15.00 5.81 19.15
C SER A 92 -15.18 4.75 20.24
N ASP A 93 -15.41 3.49 19.89
CA ASP A 93 -15.47 2.34 20.80
C ASP A 93 -14.11 1.69 21.09
N MET A 94 -13.01 2.19 20.53
CA MET A 94 -11.67 1.62 20.72
C MET A 94 -10.87 2.42 21.74
N SER A 95 -10.15 1.73 22.61
CA SER A 95 -9.07 2.32 23.39
C SER A 95 -7.89 2.69 22.50
N PRO A 96 -6.99 3.59 22.93
CA PRO A 96 -5.78 3.92 22.17
C PRO A 96 -4.89 2.72 21.85
N ILE A 97 -4.84 1.73 22.76
CA ILE A 97 -4.06 0.50 22.59
C ILE A 97 -4.69 -0.37 21.50
N GLU A 98 -6.00 -0.61 21.59
CA GLU A 98 -6.71 -1.38 20.57
C GLU A 98 -6.63 -0.71 19.20
N PHE A 99 -6.79 0.61 19.14
CA PHE A 99 -6.67 1.37 17.89
C PHE A 99 -5.28 1.20 17.28
N ARG A 100 -4.22 1.41 18.07
CA ARG A 100 -2.84 1.22 17.62
C ARG A 100 -2.60 -0.18 17.10
N ASP A 101 -2.99 -1.20 17.85
CA ASP A 101 -2.68 -2.59 17.53
C ASP A 101 -3.45 -3.11 16.31
N ARG A 102 -4.60 -2.51 15.98
CA ARG A 102 -5.47 -2.95 14.88
C ARG A 102 -5.32 -2.12 13.60
N MET A 103 -4.95 -0.84 13.71
CA MET A 103 -4.97 0.11 12.59
C MET A 103 -3.57 0.55 12.14
N LEU A 104 -2.55 0.43 12.99
CA LEU A 104 -1.24 1.04 12.79
C LEU A 104 -0.13 0.00 12.61
N THR A 105 0.94 0.42 11.94
CA THR A 105 2.15 -0.36 11.70
C THR A 105 3.27 0.14 12.59
N PRO A 106 3.76 -0.61 13.58
CA PRO A 106 4.90 -0.15 14.35
C PRO A 106 6.19 -0.12 13.50
N ASP A 107 7.14 0.71 13.94
CA ASP A 107 8.55 0.69 13.55
C ASP A 107 8.86 1.00 12.08
N LEU A 108 8.09 1.89 11.43
CA LEU A 108 8.34 2.27 10.03
C LEU A 108 9.75 2.85 9.82
N GLU A 109 10.26 3.66 10.75
CA GLU A 109 11.61 4.23 10.67
C GLU A 109 12.70 3.15 10.70
N ARG A 110 12.57 2.17 11.60
CA ARG A 110 13.52 1.04 11.66
C ARG A 110 13.52 0.24 10.36
N ARG A 111 12.33 0.02 9.77
CA ARG A 111 12.20 -0.66 8.47
C ARG A 111 12.89 0.14 7.36
N LYS A 112 12.73 1.47 7.35
CA LYS A 112 13.38 2.35 6.35
C LYS A 112 14.90 2.30 6.48
N ILE A 113 15.43 2.45 7.69
CA ILE A 113 16.86 2.34 7.96
C ILE A 113 17.40 0.98 7.48
N ALA A 114 16.70 -0.11 7.78
CA ALA A 114 17.10 -1.44 7.34
C ALA A 114 17.10 -1.58 5.80
N LEU A 115 16.11 -1.01 5.11
CA LEU A 115 16.07 -0.97 3.65
C LEU A 115 17.25 -0.17 3.06
N ASP A 116 17.55 1.00 3.62
CA ASP A 116 18.62 1.88 3.14
C ASP A 116 19.99 1.25 3.31
N LEU A 117 20.22 0.55 4.44
CA LEU A 117 21.45 -0.21 4.68
C LEU A 117 21.60 -1.40 3.72
N ALA A 118 20.50 -2.05 3.37
CA ALA A 118 20.49 -3.25 2.54
C ALA A 118 20.67 -2.97 1.06
N THR A 119 20.02 -1.92 0.56
CA THR A 119 19.99 -1.66 -0.88
C THR A 119 21.33 -1.19 -1.41
N LYS A 120 22.19 -0.52 -0.60
CA LYS A 120 23.52 0.07 -0.96
C LYS A 120 23.55 0.96 -2.22
N LYS A 121 22.46 0.97 -3.01
CA LYS A 121 22.20 1.73 -4.21
C LYS A 121 21.76 3.12 -3.76
N LYS A 122 22.33 4.14 -4.37
CA LYS A 122 21.79 5.50 -4.25
C LYS A 122 20.44 5.53 -4.95
N VAL A 123 19.35 5.37 -4.19
CA VAL A 123 18.01 5.75 -4.66
C VAL A 123 18.06 7.22 -5.05
N ALA A 124 17.38 7.60 -6.12
CA ALA A 124 17.33 8.99 -6.52
C ALA A 124 16.56 9.78 -5.45
N VAL A 125 17.17 10.87 -4.96
CA VAL A 125 16.59 11.73 -3.93
C VAL A 125 16.15 13.03 -4.58
N HIS A 126 14.88 13.36 -4.43
CA HIS A 126 14.28 14.63 -4.80
C HIS A 126 14.65 15.69 -3.76
N LYS A 127 15.16 16.83 -4.23
CA LYS A 127 15.61 17.95 -3.41
C LYS A 127 14.88 19.22 -3.80
N LYS A 128 14.89 20.20 -2.90
CA LYS A 128 14.40 21.55 -3.18
C LYS A 128 15.03 22.10 -4.48
N GLY A 129 14.18 22.56 -5.39
CA GLY A 129 14.60 23.13 -6.68
C GLY A 129 14.57 22.13 -7.85
N ASP A 130 14.23 20.87 -7.57
CA ASP A 130 13.95 19.87 -8.61
C ASP A 130 12.60 20.15 -9.32
N TYR A 131 11.80 21.11 -8.85
CA TYR A 131 10.63 21.66 -9.52
C TYR A 131 11.06 22.48 -10.74
N GLY A 132 11.17 21.83 -11.89
CA GLY A 132 11.23 22.50 -13.20
C GLY A 132 12.29 23.62 -13.33
N MET A 133 13.36 23.62 -12.54
CA MET A 133 14.53 24.54 -12.50
C MET A 133 14.31 26.07 -12.69
N LYS A 134 13.10 26.60 -12.90
CA LYS A 134 12.83 28.00 -13.28
C LYS A 134 11.46 28.58 -12.90
N GLU A 135 10.54 27.81 -12.32
CA GLU A 135 9.20 28.30 -11.95
C GLU A 135 9.03 28.39 -10.43
N MET A 136 8.35 29.45 -9.97
CA MET A 136 7.93 29.53 -8.57
C MET A 136 6.87 28.48 -8.30
N LEU A 137 7.00 27.75 -7.18
CA LEU A 137 6.00 26.77 -6.76
C LEU A 137 4.61 27.42 -6.64
N PRO A 138 3.53 26.73 -7.04
CA PRO A 138 2.17 27.19 -6.79
C PRO A 138 1.95 27.45 -5.30
N GLN A 139 1.20 28.49 -4.94
CA GLN A 139 0.89 28.81 -3.54
C GLN A 139 0.06 27.71 -2.86
N ALA A 140 -0.81 27.06 -3.63
CA ALA A 140 -1.61 25.93 -3.20
C ALA A 140 -1.73 24.91 -4.34
N VAL A 141 -1.82 23.64 -3.97
CA VAL A 141 -2.06 22.51 -4.87
C VAL A 141 -3.14 21.63 -4.24
N ASP A 142 -4.12 21.21 -5.02
CA ASP A 142 -5.13 20.24 -4.59
C ASP A 142 -5.38 19.24 -5.73
N TRP A 143 -4.66 18.12 -5.69
CA TRP A 143 -4.80 17.06 -6.69
C TRP A 143 -6.19 16.43 -6.66
N VAL A 144 -6.92 16.49 -5.54
CA VAL A 144 -8.30 16.01 -5.47
C VAL A 144 -9.19 16.88 -6.35
N ALA A 145 -9.05 18.21 -6.26
CA ALA A 145 -9.83 19.14 -7.08
C ALA A 145 -9.46 19.06 -8.58
N MET A 146 -8.23 18.65 -8.89
CA MET A 146 -7.76 18.40 -10.25
C MET A 146 -8.16 17.03 -10.81
N GLY A 147 -8.80 16.19 -9.98
CA GLY A 147 -9.19 14.84 -10.34
C GLY A 147 -8.04 13.84 -10.41
N GLY A 148 -6.91 14.14 -9.80
CA GLY A 148 -5.73 13.28 -9.77
C GLY A 148 -5.69 12.34 -8.58
N VAL A 149 -6.81 12.13 -7.87
CA VAL A 149 -6.84 11.30 -6.65
C VAL A 149 -8.09 10.42 -6.65
N SER A 150 -7.90 9.11 -6.52
CA SER A 150 -9.00 8.13 -6.42
C SER A 150 -9.84 8.34 -5.15
N PRO A 151 -11.07 7.79 -5.07
CA PRO A 151 -11.91 7.88 -3.87
C PRO A 151 -11.22 7.40 -2.59
N VAL A 152 -11.64 7.93 -1.44
CA VAL A 152 -11.21 7.43 -0.12
C VAL A 152 -11.69 6.00 0.07
N GLU A 153 -10.82 5.18 0.66
CA GLU A 153 -11.08 3.77 0.94
C GLU A 153 -10.84 3.43 2.41
N ASP A 154 -11.22 2.21 2.79
CA ASP A 154 -11.14 1.72 4.17
C ASP A 154 -10.29 0.44 4.22
N GLN A 155 -9.14 0.51 4.90
CA GLN A 155 -8.24 -0.62 5.15
C GLN A 155 -8.82 -1.64 6.14
N GLY A 156 -9.90 -1.29 6.85
CA GLY A 156 -10.45 -2.10 7.92
C GLY A 156 -9.42 -2.38 9.02
N MET A 157 -9.44 -3.60 9.57
CA MET A 157 -8.61 -4.05 10.69
C MET A 157 -7.24 -4.59 10.24
N CYS A 158 -6.78 -4.17 9.07
CA CYS A 158 -5.47 -4.53 8.52
C CYS A 158 -4.57 -3.32 8.60
N ALA A 159 -3.36 -3.41 9.15
CA ALA A 159 -2.36 -2.34 9.10
C ALA A 159 -1.71 -2.25 7.70
N GLY A 160 -2.55 -2.09 6.68
CA GLY A 160 -2.20 -2.10 5.26
C GLY A 160 -2.00 -0.70 4.66
N SER A 161 -1.95 0.35 5.49
CA SER A 161 -1.91 1.75 5.03
C SER A 161 -0.78 2.04 4.03
N TRP A 162 0.35 1.36 4.16
CA TRP A 162 1.45 1.38 3.19
C TRP A 162 1.01 0.97 1.77
N ALA A 163 0.23 -0.10 1.62
CA ALA A 163 -0.28 -0.57 0.34
C ALA A 163 -1.32 0.40 -0.24
N PHE A 164 -2.20 0.94 0.61
CA PHE A 164 -3.21 1.93 0.19
C PHE A 164 -2.58 3.23 -0.31
N ALA A 165 -1.65 3.81 0.45
CA ALA A 165 -0.96 5.03 0.05
C ALA A 165 -0.12 4.83 -1.22
N SER A 166 0.55 3.68 -1.34
CA SER A 166 1.37 3.37 -2.52
C SER A 166 0.54 3.20 -3.78
N ALA A 167 -0.52 2.39 -3.72
CA ALA A 167 -1.39 2.19 -4.88
C ALA A 167 -2.07 3.50 -5.29
N ALA A 168 -2.51 4.33 -4.33
CA ALA A 168 -3.07 5.65 -4.62
C ALA A 168 -2.04 6.63 -5.22
N ALA A 169 -0.76 6.56 -4.80
CA ALA A 169 0.32 7.33 -5.44
C ALA A 169 0.55 6.91 -6.89
N MET A 170 0.51 5.60 -7.18
CA MET A 170 0.67 5.07 -8.55
C MET A 170 -0.52 5.45 -9.45
N GLU A 171 -1.75 5.41 -8.93
CA GLU A 171 -2.95 5.89 -9.63
C GLU A 171 -2.84 7.36 -10.00
N SER A 172 -2.46 8.19 -9.03
CA SER A 172 -2.32 9.64 -9.21
C SER A 172 -1.23 9.96 -10.25
N ALA A 173 -0.08 9.30 -10.15
CA ALA A 173 1.02 9.45 -11.10
C ALA A 173 0.63 8.96 -12.51
N SER A 174 -0.17 7.90 -12.62
CA SER A 174 -0.70 7.41 -13.90
C SER A 174 -1.67 8.42 -14.53
N PHE A 175 -2.54 9.04 -13.73
CA PHE A 175 -3.40 10.14 -14.19
C PHE A 175 -2.59 11.32 -14.73
N ILE A 176 -1.57 11.76 -13.97
CA ILE A 176 -0.71 12.89 -14.35
C ILE A 176 0.06 12.59 -15.65
N ALA A 177 0.49 11.35 -15.83
CA ALA A 177 1.14 10.89 -17.07
C ALA A 177 0.18 10.74 -18.26
N GLY A 178 -1.14 10.94 -18.07
CA GLY A 178 -2.17 10.75 -19.08
C GLY A 178 -2.57 9.28 -19.31
N GLY A 179 -2.10 8.37 -18.46
CA GLY A 179 -2.39 6.93 -18.50
C GLY A 179 -3.73 6.53 -17.84
N MET A 180 -4.26 7.38 -16.96
CA MET A 180 -5.60 7.21 -16.35
C MET A 180 -6.49 8.42 -16.62
N LYS A 181 -7.80 8.18 -16.66
CA LYS A 181 -8.84 9.20 -16.78
C LYS A 181 -9.76 9.15 -15.59
N GLU A 182 -10.48 10.24 -15.36
CA GLU A 182 -11.51 10.32 -14.33
C GLU A 182 -12.79 9.55 -14.72
N PRO A 183 -13.44 8.83 -13.78
CA PRO A 183 -12.98 8.53 -12.42
C PRO A 183 -11.73 7.63 -12.42
N LEU A 184 -10.72 7.95 -11.61
CA LEU A 184 -9.49 7.13 -11.52
C LEU A 184 -9.80 5.66 -11.24
N GLN A 185 -9.28 4.78 -12.10
CA GLN A 185 -9.35 3.34 -11.88
C GLN A 185 -8.49 2.97 -10.67
N ARG A 186 -9.10 2.26 -9.71
CA ARG A 186 -8.39 1.79 -8.52
C ARG A 186 -7.50 0.60 -8.86
N LEU A 187 -6.27 0.63 -8.37
CA LEU A 187 -5.30 -0.46 -8.42
C LEU A 187 -5.46 -1.41 -7.23
N SER A 188 -4.95 -2.64 -7.32
CA SER A 188 -5.13 -3.62 -6.26
C SER A 188 -4.20 -3.36 -5.07
N ARG A 189 -4.80 -2.95 -3.93
CA ARG A 189 -4.06 -2.91 -2.66
C ARG A 189 -3.80 -4.32 -2.14
N GLN A 190 -4.73 -5.23 -2.41
CA GLN A 190 -4.64 -6.63 -1.97
C GLN A 190 -3.45 -7.34 -2.60
N GLN A 191 -3.15 -7.08 -3.88
CA GLN A 191 -2.00 -7.67 -4.54
C GLN A 191 -0.69 -7.27 -3.85
N LEU A 192 -0.55 -6.00 -3.42
CA LEU A 192 0.60 -5.58 -2.61
C LEU A 192 0.61 -6.32 -1.26
N LEU A 193 -0.53 -6.39 -0.57
CA LEU A 193 -0.63 -7.07 0.73
C LEU A 193 -0.29 -8.56 0.69
N ASP A 194 -0.68 -9.24 -0.39
CA ASP A 194 -0.47 -10.68 -0.56
C ASP A 194 0.90 -11.00 -1.15
N CYS A 195 1.45 -10.14 -2.01
CA CYS A 195 2.60 -10.47 -2.86
C CYS A 195 3.87 -9.68 -2.57
N ASP A 196 3.76 -8.43 -2.11
CA ASP A 196 4.92 -7.65 -1.67
C ASP A 196 5.29 -8.02 -0.24
N HIS A 197 5.88 -9.21 -0.12
CA HIS A 197 6.42 -9.76 1.11
C HIS A 197 7.65 -10.59 0.75
N GLY A 198 8.67 -10.57 1.61
CA GLY A 198 9.84 -11.43 1.48
C GLY A 198 9.84 -12.53 2.54
N ALA A 199 10.92 -13.33 2.60
CA ALA A 199 11.05 -14.40 3.59
C ALA A 199 10.71 -13.91 5.01
N ALA A 200 9.85 -14.65 5.70
CA ALA A 200 9.03 -14.23 6.85
C ALA A 200 9.79 -13.87 8.16
N THR A 201 11.08 -13.56 8.11
CA THR A 201 11.95 -13.48 9.29
C THR A 201 12.82 -12.22 9.39
N SER A 202 12.64 -11.20 8.55
CA SER A 202 13.42 -9.96 8.67
C SER A 202 12.56 -8.70 8.74
N TYR A 203 13.01 -7.72 9.54
CA TYR A 203 12.52 -6.33 9.53
C TYR A 203 12.71 -5.62 8.17
N MET A 204 13.33 -6.32 7.20
CA MET A 204 13.62 -5.84 5.85
C MET A 204 12.55 -6.26 4.84
N THR A 205 11.47 -6.93 5.24
CA THR A 205 10.40 -7.37 4.33
C THR A 205 9.07 -6.73 4.72
N ASP A 206 8.23 -6.51 3.72
CA ASP A 206 6.85 -6.06 3.94
C ASP A 206 6.02 -7.27 4.37
N HIS A 207 5.02 -7.04 5.21
CA HIS A 207 4.37 -8.07 6.00
C HIS A 207 2.85 -8.03 5.89
N GLY A 208 2.31 -7.62 4.73
CA GLY A 208 0.88 -7.51 4.49
C GLY A 208 0.22 -6.62 5.55
N CYS A 209 -0.74 -7.17 6.30
CA CYS A 209 -1.43 -6.48 7.41
C CYS A 209 -0.59 -6.21 8.66
N HIS A 210 0.71 -6.51 8.66
CA HIS A 210 1.63 -6.16 9.75
C HIS A 210 2.65 -5.11 9.31
N GLY A 211 2.33 -4.39 8.23
CA GLY A 211 3.09 -3.24 7.78
C GLY A 211 4.09 -3.47 6.67
N GLY A 212 4.40 -2.38 5.98
CA GLY A 212 5.31 -2.30 4.84
C GLY A 212 5.71 -0.87 4.56
N LEU A 213 6.48 -0.64 3.49
CA LEU A 213 6.99 0.67 3.11
C LEU A 213 6.56 1.01 1.69
N PRO A 214 6.22 2.28 1.39
CA PRO A 214 5.93 2.70 0.02
C PRO A 214 7.05 2.40 -0.98
N ASP A 215 8.30 2.63 -0.56
CA ASP A 215 9.51 2.34 -1.33
C ASP A 215 9.54 0.90 -1.86
N LYS A 216 9.16 -0.05 -1.00
CA LYS A 216 9.12 -1.47 -1.34
C LYS A 216 7.96 -1.77 -2.26
N ALA A 217 6.78 -1.22 -2.01
CA ALA A 217 5.63 -1.37 -2.90
C ALA A 217 5.93 -0.88 -4.33
N PHE A 218 6.58 0.28 -4.46
CA PHE A 218 6.99 0.80 -5.76
C PHE A 218 8.07 -0.09 -6.40
N GLY A 219 9.09 -0.49 -5.65
CA GLY A 219 10.15 -1.39 -6.12
C GLY A 219 9.62 -2.76 -6.57
N TRP A 220 8.73 -3.36 -5.78
CA TRP A 220 8.06 -4.61 -6.08
C TRP A 220 7.24 -4.49 -7.36
N THR A 221 6.42 -3.44 -7.48
CA THR A 221 5.61 -3.19 -8.68
C THR A 221 6.48 -3.05 -9.92
N SER A 222 7.62 -2.38 -9.80
CA SER A 222 8.59 -2.24 -10.89
C SER A 222 9.17 -3.58 -11.34
N MET A 223 9.56 -4.42 -10.38
CA MET A 223 10.16 -5.73 -10.67
C MET A 223 9.16 -6.75 -11.22
N HIS A 224 7.89 -6.68 -10.83
CA HIS A 224 6.88 -7.69 -11.14
C HIS A 224 6.00 -7.33 -12.34
N GLY A 225 6.34 -6.25 -13.05
CA GLY A 225 5.69 -5.86 -14.31
C GLY A 225 4.35 -5.15 -14.13
N GLY A 226 4.11 -4.56 -12.96
CA GLY A 226 2.95 -3.72 -12.69
C GLY A 226 1.93 -4.28 -11.69
N LEU A 227 0.93 -3.45 -11.43
CA LEU A 227 -0.14 -3.70 -10.46
C LEU A 227 -1.49 -3.86 -11.17
N CYS A 228 -2.27 -4.84 -10.76
CA CYS A 228 -3.61 -5.12 -11.28
C CYS A 228 -4.61 -4.06 -10.83
N THR A 229 -5.81 -4.10 -11.40
CA THR A 229 -6.93 -3.29 -10.93
C THR A 229 -7.53 -3.89 -9.66
N GLU A 230 -8.16 -3.06 -8.84
CA GLU A 230 -8.91 -3.49 -7.66
C GLU A 230 -10.13 -4.35 -8.06
N ALA A 231 -10.65 -4.22 -9.28
CA ALA A 231 -11.73 -5.08 -9.76
C ALA A 231 -11.25 -6.51 -10.05
N ASP A 232 -10.05 -6.66 -10.60
CA ASP A 232 -9.48 -7.95 -10.96
C ASP A 232 -8.82 -8.66 -9.77
N TYR A 233 -8.32 -7.89 -8.80
CA TYR A 233 -7.78 -8.41 -7.54
C TYR A 233 -8.34 -7.62 -6.34
N PRO A 234 -9.56 -7.96 -5.88
CA PRO A 234 -10.27 -7.21 -4.84
C PRO A 234 -9.65 -7.29 -3.45
N PHE A 235 -9.89 -6.26 -2.64
CA PHE A 235 -9.54 -6.20 -1.22
C PHE A 235 -10.37 -7.16 -0.36
N LEU A 236 -9.67 -8.09 0.31
CA LEU A 236 -10.23 -9.14 1.16
C LEU A 236 -9.69 -9.09 2.60
N SER A 237 -8.64 -8.32 2.83
CA SER A 237 -7.92 -8.24 4.11
C SER A 237 -8.56 -7.31 5.15
N SER A 238 -9.78 -6.81 4.94
CA SER A 238 -10.46 -5.87 5.86
C SER A 238 -10.60 -6.37 7.31
N GLN A 239 -10.43 -7.67 7.57
CA GLN A 239 -10.43 -8.28 8.90
C GLN A 239 -9.02 -8.70 9.38
N GLY A 240 -7.96 -8.10 8.81
CA GLY A 240 -6.56 -8.41 9.15
C GLY A 240 -6.07 -9.77 8.66
N ARG A 241 -6.87 -10.47 7.84
CA ARG A 241 -6.51 -11.80 7.29
C ARG A 241 -5.47 -11.66 6.19
N ARG A 242 -4.49 -12.54 6.19
CA ARG A 242 -3.57 -12.74 5.05
C ARG A 242 -4.16 -13.74 4.06
N TYR A 243 -3.88 -13.52 2.78
CA TYR A 243 -4.21 -14.44 1.71
C TYR A 243 -2.94 -14.79 0.94
N ASP A 244 -3.00 -15.91 0.21
CA ASP A 244 -1.91 -16.30 -0.66
C ASP A 244 -1.83 -15.38 -1.88
N CYS A 245 -0.61 -15.13 -2.33
CA CYS A 245 -0.36 -14.33 -3.51
C CYS A 245 -0.89 -15.00 -4.80
N ARG A 246 -1.76 -14.30 -5.54
CA ARG A 246 -2.41 -14.79 -6.77
C ARG A 246 -2.00 -14.01 -8.04
N VAL A 247 -0.71 -13.78 -8.27
CA VAL A 247 -0.24 -12.92 -9.40
C VAL A 247 -0.75 -13.35 -10.78
N LEU A 248 -1.08 -14.64 -10.97
CA LEU A 248 -1.61 -15.16 -12.24
C LEU A 248 -3.10 -14.86 -12.47
N SER A 249 -3.79 -14.26 -11.50
CA SER A 249 -5.24 -14.05 -11.59
C SER A 249 -5.66 -12.79 -12.34
N CYS A 250 -4.71 -11.91 -12.69
CA CYS A 250 -5.03 -10.61 -13.29
C CYS A 250 -3.91 -10.10 -14.21
N GLU A 251 -4.31 -9.26 -15.17
CA GLU A 251 -3.38 -8.49 -15.98
C GLU A 251 -3.04 -7.16 -15.28
N PRO A 252 -1.76 -6.78 -15.22
CA PRO A 252 -1.39 -5.46 -14.71
C PRO A 252 -2.08 -4.35 -15.50
N SER A 253 -2.47 -3.28 -14.81
CA SER A 253 -3.04 -2.07 -15.41
C SER A 253 -2.07 -0.90 -15.42
N VAL A 254 -1.12 -0.86 -14.48
CA VAL A 254 -0.13 0.20 -14.32
C VAL A 254 1.23 -0.39 -14.04
N THR A 255 2.26 0.10 -14.71
CA THR A 255 3.68 -0.20 -14.43
C THR A 255 4.38 1.01 -13.83
N VAL A 256 5.47 0.77 -13.11
CA VAL A 256 6.36 1.83 -12.60
C VAL A 256 7.82 1.47 -12.91
N ALA A 257 8.64 2.44 -13.27
CA ALA A 257 10.07 2.21 -13.52
C ALA A 257 10.91 2.19 -12.22
N GLY A 258 10.34 2.69 -11.12
CA GLY A 258 10.98 2.77 -9.82
C GLY A 258 10.33 3.83 -8.94
N TYR A 259 11.11 4.39 -8.02
CA TYR A 259 10.67 5.44 -7.11
C TYR A 259 11.78 6.46 -6.84
N LYS A 260 11.37 7.60 -6.27
CA LYS A 260 12.26 8.59 -5.68
C LYS A 260 11.89 8.82 -4.22
N ASP A 261 12.91 8.94 -3.38
CA ASP A 261 12.77 9.45 -2.02
C ASP A 261 12.76 10.98 -2.07
N VAL A 262 12.07 11.62 -1.13
CA VAL A 262 12.22 13.05 -0.88
C VAL A 262 13.29 13.25 0.20
N ALA A 263 14.05 14.34 0.09
CA ALA A 263 15.09 14.68 1.06
C ALA A 263 14.55 14.66 2.51
N HIS A 264 15.27 13.94 3.37
CA HIS A 264 14.90 13.71 4.77
C HIS A 264 14.78 15.02 5.55
N LEU A 265 13.66 15.20 6.25
CA LEU A 265 13.32 16.37 7.08
C LEU A 265 13.28 17.70 6.32
N ASP A 266 13.11 17.67 5.00
CA ASP A 266 13.08 18.85 4.14
C ASP A 266 11.65 19.07 3.60
N GLU A 267 10.85 19.87 4.31
CA GLU A 267 9.50 20.22 3.87
C GLU A 267 9.47 21.11 2.62
N ASP A 268 10.56 21.81 2.27
CA ASP A 268 10.63 22.56 1.02
C ASP A 268 10.78 21.59 -0.16
N ALA A 269 11.65 20.58 -0.03
CA ALA A 269 11.76 19.49 -1.00
C ALA A 269 10.46 18.66 -1.10
N LEU A 270 9.75 18.48 0.02
CA LEU A 270 8.44 17.82 0.01
C LEU A 270 7.39 18.66 -0.72
N GLN A 271 7.39 19.98 -0.54
CA GLN A 271 6.47 20.87 -1.23
C GLN A 271 6.72 20.85 -2.74
N ASP A 272 8.00 20.85 -3.12
CA ASP A 272 8.45 20.70 -4.51
C ASP A 272 7.90 19.41 -5.14
N ALA A 273 8.12 18.26 -4.48
CA ALA A 273 7.61 16.97 -4.94
C ALA A 273 6.08 16.94 -5.05
N VAL A 274 5.36 17.44 -4.04
CA VAL A 274 3.89 17.47 -4.01
C VAL A 274 3.32 18.38 -5.10
N ALA A 275 4.04 19.42 -5.51
CA ALA A 275 3.64 20.26 -6.63
C ALA A 275 3.73 19.53 -7.99
N GLN A 276 4.44 18.40 -8.08
CA GLN A 276 4.55 17.58 -9.28
C GLN A 276 3.55 16.43 -9.29
N GLN A 277 3.31 15.80 -8.15
CA GLN A 277 2.37 14.68 -7.99
C GLN A 277 2.10 14.37 -6.51
N PRO A 278 1.03 13.64 -6.16
CA PRO A 278 0.84 13.12 -4.81
C PRO A 278 2.02 12.25 -4.31
N VAL A 279 2.34 12.38 -3.02
CA VAL A 279 3.53 11.75 -2.38
C VAL A 279 3.09 10.89 -1.19
N ALA A 280 3.53 9.63 -1.12
CA ALA A 280 3.27 8.79 0.04
C ALA A 280 4.23 9.17 1.17
N ALA A 281 3.73 9.29 2.39
CA ALA A 281 4.53 9.68 3.55
C ALA A 281 4.06 8.97 4.82
N ALA A 282 5.01 8.66 5.70
CA ALA A 282 4.71 8.14 7.02
C ALA A 282 4.47 9.27 8.03
N ILE A 283 3.56 9.03 8.98
CA ILE A 283 3.26 9.92 10.10
C ILE A 283 3.15 9.12 11.41
N SER A 284 3.25 9.80 12.54
CA SER A 284 2.79 9.27 13.82
C SER A 284 1.29 9.53 14.01
N ALA A 285 0.51 8.47 14.14
CA ALA A 285 -0.95 8.49 14.18
C ALA A 285 -1.54 7.81 15.43
N SER A 286 -0.70 7.27 16.33
CA SER A 286 -1.13 6.57 17.55
C SER A 286 -1.67 7.47 18.66
N HIS A 287 -1.51 8.79 18.56
CA HIS A 287 -2.03 9.70 19.58
C HIS A 287 -3.58 9.71 19.56
N PRO A 288 -4.27 9.62 20.72
CA PRO A 288 -5.74 9.53 20.78
C PRO A 288 -6.50 10.68 20.09
N VAL A 289 -5.89 11.87 20.03
CA VAL A 289 -6.49 13.02 19.33
C VAL A 289 -6.45 12.88 17.80
N PHE A 290 -5.52 12.08 17.26
CA PHE A 290 -5.51 11.78 15.82
C PHE A 290 -6.57 10.72 15.49
N GLN A 291 -6.70 9.68 16.33
CA GLN A 291 -7.78 8.68 16.23
C GLN A 291 -9.16 9.33 16.09
N LEU A 292 -9.42 10.42 16.82
CA LEU A 292 -10.71 11.10 16.89
C LEU A 292 -10.77 12.42 16.09
N TYR A 293 -9.78 12.70 15.23
CA TYR A 293 -9.76 13.90 14.41
C TYR A 293 -11.04 14.04 13.59
N LYS A 294 -11.62 15.26 13.55
CA LYS A 294 -12.81 15.56 12.76
C LYS A 294 -12.60 16.65 11.71
N SER A 295 -12.02 17.78 12.08
CA SER A 295 -11.85 18.91 11.15
C SER A 295 -10.85 19.95 11.64
N GLY A 296 -10.41 20.84 10.75
CA GLY A 296 -9.45 21.90 11.04
C GLY A 296 -8.01 21.48 10.80
N VAL A 297 -7.05 22.38 11.02
CA VAL A 297 -5.63 22.07 10.83
C VAL A 297 -5.10 21.37 12.06
N PHE A 298 -4.77 20.08 11.91
CA PHE A 298 -4.16 19.28 12.96
C PHE A 298 -2.81 19.86 13.33
N ASP A 299 -2.73 20.32 14.58
CA ASP A 299 -1.57 21.00 15.15
C ASP A 299 -1.48 20.63 16.63
N HIS A 300 -0.83 19.49 16.89
CA HIS A 300 -0.71 18.95 18.24
C HIS A 300 0.72 18.43 18.46
N PRO A 301 1.61 19.23 19.09
CA PRO A 301 3.02 18.88 19.24
C PRO A 301 3.28 17.51 19.87
N LEU A 302 2.54 17.13 20.93
CA LEU A 302 2.69 15.82 21.57
C LEU A 302 2.26 14.64 20.68
N ALA A 303 1.51 14.89 19.60
CA ALA A 303 1.19 13.86 18.62
C ALA A 303 2.34 13.65 17.62
N SER A 304 3.41 14.45 17.70
CA SER A 304 4.63 14.33 16.89
C SER A 304 5.80 13.66 17.63
N ASP A 305 5.64 13.37 18.92
CA ASP A 305 6.68 12.72 19.75
C ASP A 305 6.70 11.18 19.61
N GLY A 306 5.73 10.62 18.87
CA GLY A 306 5.61 9.18 18.63
C GLY A 306 6.45 8.70 17.45
N ALA A 307 6.73 7.40 17.43
CA ALA A 307 7.31 6.75 16.26
C ALA A 307 6.35 6.81 15.05
N LEU A 308 6.91 6.82 13.84
CA LEU A 308 6.11 6.75 12.62
C LEU A 308 5.43 5.39 12.55
N ASP A 309 4.09 5.40 12.44
CA ASP A 309 3.28 4.19 12.54
C ASP A 309 2.12 4.11 11.55
N HIS A 310 1.97 5.10 10.66
CA HIS A 310 0.92 5.11 9.65
C HIS A 310 1.41 5.74 8.35
N VAL A 311 0.92 5.25 7.21
CA VAL A 311 1.27 5.82 5.90
C VAL A 311 0.03 6.46 5.27
N VAL A 312 0.19 7.68 4.79
CA VAL A 312 -0.85 8.49 4.15
C VAL A 312 -0.37 8.99 2.80
N LEU A 313 -1.28 9.50 1.98
CA LEU A 313 -0.94 10.16 0.72
C LEU A 313 -1.11 11.67 0.87
N ILE A 314 -0.04 12.44 0.65
CA ILE A 314 -0.10 13.90 0.55
C ILE A 314 -0.67 14.23 -0.83
N VAL A 315 -1.85 14.83 -0.86
CA VAL A 315 -2.61 15.14 -2.08
C VAL A 315 -2.64 16.62 -2.40
N GLY A 316 -1.94 17.43 -1.61
CA GLY A 316 -1.90 18.87 -1.81
C GLY A 316 -1.39 19.62 -0.60
N TYR A 317 -1.34 20.94 -0.74
CA TYR A 317 -0.99 21.88 0.32
C TYR A 317 -1.67 23.22 0.07
N GLY A 318 -1.78 24.01 1.12
CA GLY A 318 -2.31 25.37 1.03
C GLY A 318 -2.07 26.16 2.31
N THR A 319 -2.80 27.27 2.42
CA THR A 319 -2.80 28.17 3.57
C THR A 319 -4.24 28.52 3.89
N THR A 320 -4.63 28.47 5.16
CA THR A 320 -5.97 28.92 5.59
C THR A 320 -6.10 30.43 5.51
N ASP A 321 -7.32 30.97 5.55
CA ASP A 321 -7.56 32.42 5.61
C ASP A 321 -6.88 33.09 6.82
N ALA A 322 -6.67 32.31 7.90
CA ALA A 322 -5.95 32.74 9.10
C ALA A 322 -4.41 32.68 8.95
N GLY A 323 -3.89 32.35 7.77
CA GLY A 323 -2.45 32.28 7.49
C GLY A 323 -1.75 31.00 7.96
N VAL A 324 -2.50 29.92 8.26
CA VAL A 324 -1.91 28.65 8.71
C VAL A 324 -1.64 27.75 7.52
N ASN A 325 -0.37 27.41 7.29
CA ASN A 325 0.04 26.47 6.23
C ASN A 325 -0.32 25.03 6.60
N TYR A 326 -0.83 24.28 5.62
CA TYR A 326 -1.19 22.88 5.81
C TYR A 326 -0.79 22.00 4.62
N TRP A 327 -0.60 20.72 4.90
CA TRP A 327 -0.69 19.60 3.96
C TRP A 327 -2.13 19.08 3.96
N LYS A 328 -2.65 18.71 2.79
CA LYS A 328 -3.91 17.96 2.68
C LYS A 328 -3.55 16.48 2.47
N LEU A 329 -3.98 15.62 3.38
CA LEU A 329 -3.63 14.20 3.38
C LEU A 329 -4.87 13.35 3.15
N LYS A 330 -4.78 12.39 2.23
CA LYS A 330 -5.76 11.32 2.06
C LYS A 330 -5.43 10.18 3.02
N ASN A 331 -6.40 9.81 3.86
CA ASN A 331 -6.30 8.67 4.76
C ASN A 331 -6.96 7.41 4.15
N SER A 332 -6.76 6.25 4.79
CA SER A 332 -7.29 4.95 4.40
C SER A 332 -8.24 4.35 5.45
N TRP A 333 -8.93 5.20 6.21
CA TRP A 333 -9.88 4.82 7.25
C TRP A 333 -11.33 5.16 6.89
N GLY A 334 -11.66 5.12 5.60
CA GLY A 334 -13.00 5.43 5.13
C GLY A 334 -13.40 6.91 5.29
N THR A 335 -14.54 7.27 4.71
CA THR A 335 -15.03 8.65 4.67
C THR A 335 -15.63 9.14 5.99
N THR A 336 -15.94 8.23 6.90
CA THR A 336 -16.47 8.56 8.23
C THR A 336 -15.44 9.18 9.16
N TRP A 337 -14.15 8.99 8.87
CA TRP A 337 -13.06 9.56 9.64
C TRP A 337 -12.64 10.94 9.08
N GLY A 338 -12.33 11.89 9.96
CA GLY A 338 -11.85 13.22 9.56
C GLY A 338 -12.84 14.01 8.69
N MET A 339 -12.26 14.73 7.73
CA MET A 339 -12.97 15.55 6.74
C MET A 339 -13.20 14.70 5.48
N ASP A 340 -14.21 13.84 5.51
CA ASP A 340 -14.55 12.90 4.43
C ASP A 340 -13.37 11.99 4.05
N GLY A 341 -12.60 11.53 5.04
CA GLY A 341 -11.40 10.71 4.86
C GLY A 341 -10.10 11.49 4.72
N TYR A 342 -10.14 12.82 4.79
CA TYR A 342 -8.97 13.68 4.71
C TYR A 342 -8.64 14.32 6.05
N VAL A 343 -7.38 14.73 6.19
CA VAL A 343 -6.89 15.58 7.29
C VAL A 343 -6.04 16.72 6.74
N LEU A 344 -6.19 17.90 7.34
CA LEU A 344 -5.26 18.99 7.12
C LEU A 344 -4.19 18.93 8.22
N LEU A 345 -2.93 18.75 7.86
CA LEU A 345 -1.81 18.64 8.80
C LEU A 345 -0.96 19.90 8.76
N ARG A 346 -0.59 20.48 9.90
CA ARG A 346 0.23 21.69 9.92
C ARG A 346 1.56 21.49 9.17
N ARG A 347 1.86 22.41 8.26
CA ARG A 347 3.04 22.40 7.38
C ARG A 347 4.12 23.36 7.89
N ASN A 348 5.38 23.10 7.54
CA ASN A 348 6.61 23.82 7.93
C ASN A 348 7.04 23.65 9.40
N VAL A 349 6.64 22.54 10.03
CA VAL A 349 7.00 22.20 11.42
C VAL A 349 7.31 20.71 11.61
N ASN A 350 7.39 19.95 10.51
CA ASN A 350 7.47 18.50 10.45
C ASN A 350 6.43 17.81 11.36
N MET A 351 5.19 18.33 11.35
CA MET A 351 4.11 17.81 12.19
C MET A 351 3.94 16.31 11.94
N ALA A 352 3.83 15.54 13.02
CA ALA A 352 3.74 14.08 13.01
C ALA A 352 4.86 13.35 12.24
N GLY A 353 5.99 14.03 11.95
CA GLY A 353 7.11 13.47 11.19
C GLY A 353 6.87 13.31 9.69
N ILE A 354 5.92 14.06 9.11
CA ILE A 354 5.51 13.95 7.70
C ILE A 354 6.66 14.04 6.68
N ALA A 355 7.76 14.74 6.99
CA ALA A 355 8.92 14.89 6.13
C ALA A 355 10.05 13.88 6.41
N SER A 356 9.84 12.90 7.30
CA SER A 356 10.89 11.95 7.70
C SER A 356 11.17 10.90 6.64
N MET A 357 10.16 10.37 5.95
CA MET A 357 10.36 9.35 4.90
C MET A 357 9.32 9.42 3.76
N PRO A 358 9.24 10.53 2.99
CA PRO A 358 8.33 10.64 1.87
C PRO A 358 8.93 9.99 0.62
N ALA A 359 8.10 9.29 -0.17
CA ALA A 359 8.50 8.68 -1.43
C ALA A 359 7.37 8.70 -2.46
N TYR A 360 7.73 8.66 -3.75
CA TYR A 360 6.76 8.64 -4.84
C TYR A 360 7.25 7.79 -6.03
N PRO A 361 6.32 7.19 -6.82
CA PRO A 361 6.68 6.37 -7.98
C PRO A 361 7.11 7.24 -9.15
N ILE A 362 8.02 6.72 -10.00
CA ILE A 362 8.48 7.37 -11.22
C ILE A 362 8.36 6.44 -12.44
N GLY A 363 8.32 7.04 -13.63
CA GLY A 363 8.22 6.31 -14.89
C GLY A 363 6.96 5.46 -14.96
N VAL A 364 5.84 6.01 -14.51
CA VAL A 364 4.54 5.34 -14.53
C VAL A 364 4.06 5.22 -15.98
N GLY A 365 3.58 4.05 -16.36
CA GLY A 365 3.14 3.77 -17.72
C GLY A 365 2.06 2.70 -17.80
N ALA A 366 1.55 2.51 -19.02
CA ALA A 366 0.71 1.37 -19.34
C ALA A 366 1.59 0.11 -19.53
N PRO A 367 1.13 -1.07 -19.11
CA PRO A 367 1.78 -2.32 -19.49
C PRO A 367 1.76 -2.48 -21.02
N GLU A 368 2.85 -3.01 -21.60
CA GLU A 368 2.89 -3.26 -23.05
C GLU A 368 1.74 -4.21 -23.45
N PRO A 369 0.94 -3.88 -24.48
CA PRO A 369 -0.15 -4.75 -24.91
C PRO A 369 0.42 -6.10 -25.36
N LYS A 370 -0.17 -7.19 -24.85
CA LYS A 370 0.08 -8.54 -25.37
C LYS A 370 -0.25 -8.54 -26.87
N LYS A 371 0.75 -8.70 -27.74
CA LYS A 371 0.50 -9.14 -29.11
C LYS A 371 0.03 -10.59 -29.04
N LEU A 372 -1.28 -10.78 -29.02
CA LEU A 372 -1.87 -12.11 -29.15
C LEU A 372 -1.51 -12.65 -30.53
N THR A 373 -1.09 -13.91 -30.58
CA THR A 373 -0.92 -14.60 -31.86
C THR A 373 -2.31 -15.00 -32.40
N PRO A 374 -2.47 -15.20 -33.72
CA PRO A 374 -3.75 -15.62 -34.30
C PRO A 374 -4.35 -16.91 -33.72
N ALA A 375 -3.53 -17.72 -33.02
CA ALA A 375 -3.97 -18.92 -32.33
C ALA A 375 -4.80 -18.63 -31.05
N GLU A 376 -4.62 -17.47 -30.42
CA GLU A 376 -5.25 -17.11 -29.14
C GLU A 376 -6.61 -16.40 -29.32
N GLU A 377 -6.87 -15.79 -30.49
CA GLU A 377 -8.18 -15.17 -30.80
C GLU A 377 -9.31 -16.21 -30.95
N VAL A 378 -8.98 -17.45 -31.33
CA VAL A 378 -9.96 -18.52 -31.55
C VAL A 378 -10.53 -19.07 -30.22
N HIS A 379 -9.86 -18.85 -29.08
CA HIS A 379 -10.27 -19.43 -27.80
C HIS A 379 -11.20 -18.53 -26.97
N GLN A 380 -11.47 -17.29 -27.39
CA GLN A 380 -12.33 -16.34 -26.65
C GLN A 380 -13.82 -16.39 -27.01
N LEU A 381 -14.25 -17.34 -27.85
CA LEU A 381 -15.66 -17.51 -28.21
C LEU A 381 -16.18 -18.88 -27.72
N GLY A 382 -16.40 -19.01 -26.41
CA GLY A 382 -17.12 -20.15 -25.83
C GLY A 382 -17.43 -19.96 -24.34
N PRO A 383 -18.64 -20.33 -23.86
CA PRO A 383 -19.05 -20.06 -22.49
C PRO A 383 -18.34 -20.98 -21.49
N HIS A 384 -17.97 -20.40 -20.35
CA HIS A 384 -17.34 -21.07 -19.21
C HIS A 384 -18.12 -22.29 -18.71
N ILE A 385 -17.46 -23.45 -18.65
CA ILE A 385 -17.85 -24.58 -17.81
C ILE A 385 -16.62 -25.03 -17.01
N HIS A 386 -16.79 -25.18 -15.70
CA HIS A 386 -15.83 -25.72 -14.74
C HIS A 386 -15.51 -27.20 -15.01
N GLY A 387 -14.24 -27.57 -14.95
CA GLY A 387 -13.76 -28.96 -14.87
C GLY A 387 -12.23 -29.05 -14.99
N PRO A 388 -11.56 -29.99 -14.30
CA PRO A 388 -10.11 -30.19 -14.42
C PRO A 388 -9.84 -30.98 -15.71
N ASP A 389 -8.94 -30.44 -16.53
CA ASP A 389 -8.24 -31.04 -17.67
C ASP A 389 -8.35 -30.15 -18.90
N MET A 390 -7.23 -29.49 -19.25
CA MET A 390 -6.51 -29.65 -20.52
C MET A 390 -5.33 -28.69 -20.51
N VAL A 391 -4.18 -29.19 -20.04
CA VAL A 391 -2.87 -28.68 -20.49
C VAL A 391 -2.73 -29.12 -21.95
N PRO A 392 -2.38 -28.24 -22.91
CA PRO A 392 -1.98 -28.71 -24.22
C PRO A 392 -0.75 -29.60 -24.05
N GLN A 393 -0.92 -30.91 -24.27
CA GLN A 393 0.21 -31.83 -24.46
C GLN A 393 1.02 -31.31 -25.66
N PRO A 394 2.36 -31.16 -25.55
CA PRO A 394 3.17 -30.73 -26.68
C PRO A 394 3.01 -31.71 -27.84
N THR A 395 2.50 -31.20 -28.96
CA THR A 395 2.53 -31.92 -30.23
C THR A 395 3.97 -32.11 -30.65
N ALA A 396 4.36 -33.37 -30.87
CA ALA A 396 5.49 -33.85 -31.64
C ALA A 396 6.84 -33.10 -31.48
N TYR A 397 7.76 -33.79 -30.80
CA TYR A 397 9.19 -33.50 -30.71
C TYR A 397 9.85 -33.37 -32.10
N ASP A 398 10.17 -32.14 -32.51
CA ASP A 398 10.88 -31.85 -33.75
C ASP A 398 12.40 -31.83 -33.52
N GLY A 399 12.95 -32.99 -33.15
CA GLY A 399 14.35 -33.41 -33.35
C GLY A 399 15.54 -32.60 -32.80
N ASN A 400 15.40 -31.34 -32.40
CA ASN A 400 16.49 -30.47 -31.97
C ASN A 400 16.46 -30.25 -30.46
N CYS A 401 17.12 -31.13 -29.71
CA CYS A 401 17.43 -30.88 -28.31
C CYS A 401 18.85 -30.32 -28.18
N HIS A 402 19.02 -29.29 -27.36
CA HIS A 402 20.31 -28.71 -27.04
C HIS A 402 21.07 -29.63 -26.09
N THR A 403 22.33 -29.92 -26.41
CA THR A 403 23.23 -30.57 -25.45
C THR A 403 23.55 -29.56 -24.34
N PRO A 404 23.26 -29.86 -23.06
CA PRO A 404 23.49 -28.90 -21.98
C PRO A 404 24.96 -28.49 -21.88
N VAL A 405 25.20 -27.19 -21.70
CA VAL A 405 26.53 -26.61 -21.41
C VAL A 405 26.59 -26.10 -19.97
N PRO A 406 27.78 -26.00 -19.35
CA PRO A 406 27.90 -25.53 -17.97
C PRO A 406 27.22 -24.18 -17.76
N GLY A 407 26.32 -24.11 -16.78
CA GLY A 407 25.53 -22.93 -16.46
C GLY A 407 24.11 -22.91 -17.05
N ASP A 408 23.75 -23.86 -17.91
CA ASP A 408 22.36 -23.99 -18.37
C ASP A 408 21.42 -24.26 -17.20
N VAL A 409 20.19 -23.75 -17.29
CA VAL A 409 19.18 -23.88 -16.23
C VAL A 409 17.91 -24.53 -16.76
N LYS A 410 17.23 -25.30 -15.90
CA LYS A 410 15.88 -25.80 -16.17
C LYS A 410 15.04 -25.84 -14.90
N LEU A 411 13.72 -25.87 -15.09
CA LEU A 411 12.76 -26.15 -14.04
C LEU A 411 12.27 -27.59 -14.16
N THR A 412 11.95 -28.21 -13.03
CA THR A 412 11.47 -29.60 -13.03
C THR A 412 10.03 -29.78 -13.48
N ALA A 413 9.26 -28.71 -13.43
CA ALA A 413 8.02 -28.59 -14.15
C ALA A 413 8.00 -27.19 -14.77
N TYR A 414 7.36 -27.06 -15.92
CA TYR A 414 7.24 -25.80 -16.64
C TYR A 414 5.81 -25.28 -16.49
N PRO A 415 5.59 -23.98 -16.22
CA PRO A 415 6.57 -22.91 -16.02
C PRO A 415 7.03 -22.77 -14.55
N SER A 416 6.79 -23.78 -13.71
CA SER A 416 7.03 -23.76 -12.27
C SER A 416 7.74 -25.01 -11.76
N GLY A 417 8.86 -24.86 -11.08
CA GLY A 417 9.58 -26.02 -10.54
C GLY A 417 10.79 -25.64 -9.71
N HIS A 418 11.48 -26.66 -9.18
CA HIS A 418 12.78 -26.40 -8.57
C HIS A 418 13.84 -26.14 -9.64
N VAL A 419 14.79 -25.27 -9.32
CA VAL A 419 15.83 -24.84 -10.25
C VAL A 419 16.95 -25.86 -10.29
N LEU A 420 17.21 -26.37 -11.48
CA LEU A 420 18.35 -27.22 -11.78
C LEU A 420 19.34 -26.45 -12.65
N MET A 421 20.64 -26.61 -12.37
CA MET A 421 21.73 -26.02 -13.14
C MET A 421 22.65 -27.13 -13.65
N TRP A 422 23.05 -27.06 -14.91
CA TRP A 422 23.98 -28.01 -15.50
C TRP A 422 25.42 -27.67 -15.09
N TYR A 423 26.10 -28.61 -14.45
CA TYR A 423 27.47 -28.46 -13.99
C TYR A 423 28.14 -29.84 -13.94
N ASP A 424 29.43 -29.90 -14.30
CA ASP A 424 30.25 -31.13 -14.26
C ASP A 424 29.60 -32.38 -14.91
N GLY A 425 28.83 -32.17 -15.99
CA GLY A 425 28.19 -33.26 -16.74
C GLY A 425 26.88 -33.80 -16.15
N GLU A 426 26.35 -33.18 -15.08
CA GLU A 426 25.09 -33.55 -14.46
C GLU A 426 24.19 -32.33 -14.15
N TRP A 427 22.90 -32.59 -13.86
CA TRP A 427 21.98 -31.56 -13.39
C TRP A 427 22.02 -31.47 -11.87
N HIS A 428 22.35 -30.29 -11.34
CA HIS A 428 22.44 -30.03 -9.91
C HIS A 428 21.24 -29.21 -9.42
N THR A 429 20.68 -29.57 -8.25
CA THR A 429 19.72 -28.72 -7.55
C THR A 429 20.42 -27.51 -6.96
N VAL A 430 19.91 -26.32 -7.27
CA VAL A 430 20.41 -25.08 -6.66
C VAL A 430 19.81 -24.91 -5.27
N CYS A 431 20.67 -24.87 -4.24
CA CYS A 431 20.28 -24.84 -2.83
C CYS A 431 20.47 -23.45 -2.21
N GLN A 432 19.58 -23.00 -1.32
CA GLN A 432 19.74 -21.74 -0.61
C GLN A 432 19.19 -21.77 0.82
N GLN A 433 19.68 -20.86 1.67
CA GLN A 433 19.14 -20.59 3.01
C GLN A 433 17.97 -19.58 3.01
N ALA A 434 17.56 -19.04 1.85
CA ALA A 434 16.41 -18.15 1.67
C ALA A 434 16.19 -17.82 0.18
N ALA A 435 14.98 -17.85 -0.35
CA ALA A 435 14.68 -17.42 -1.72
C ALA A 435 15.11 -15.97 -2.04
N ASN A 436 15.93 -15.75 -3.09
CA ASN A 436 16.37 -14.43 -3.54
C ASN A 436 15.72 -14.02 -4.88
N ALA A 437 14.95 -12.91 -4.86
CA ALA A 437 14.20 -12.40 -6.02
C ALA A 437 15.08 -12.11 -7.24
N MET A 438 16.33 -11.66 -7.00
CA MET A 438 17.28 -11.37 -8.07
C MET A 438 17.79 -12.64 -8.74
N PHE A 439 17.97 -13.73 -7.98
CA PHE A 439 18.31 -15.03 -8.53
C PHE A 439 17.18 -15.57 -9.40
N ALA A 440 15.93 -15.55 -8.88
CA ALA A 440 14.77 -16.01 -9.63
C ALA A 440 14.57 -15.23 -10.93
N GLN A 441 14.86 -13.92 -10.94
CA GLN A 441 14.78 -13.09 -12.15
C GLN A 441 15.80 -13.50 -13.21
N VAL A 442 17.05 -13.79 -12.82
CA VAL A 442 18.06 -14.30 -13.77
C VAL A 442 17.63 -15.66 -14.31
N VAL A 443 17.12 -16.57 -13.47
CA VAL A 443 16.60 -17.87 -13.91
C VAL A 443 15.46 -17.71 -14.92
N CYS A 444 14.44 -16.90 -14.60
CA CYS A 444 13.33 -16.68 -15.53
C CYS A 444 13.79 -16.07 -16.86
N LYS A 445 14.72 -15.10 -16.82
CA LYS A 445 15.31 -14.49 -18.01
C LYS A 445 16.06 -15.52 -18.87
N MET A 446 16.88 -16.37 -18.26
CA MET A 446 17.60 -17.45 -18.95
C MET A 446 16.66 -18.46 -19.61
N LEU A 447 15.48 -18.67 -19.01
CA LEU A 447 14.43 -19.55 -19.53
C LEU A 447 13.52 -18.87 -20.58
N GLY A 448 13.83 -17.64 -20.99
CA GLY A 448 13.06 -16.89 -22.00
C GLY A 448 11.82 -16.19 -21.45
N PHE A 449 11.64 -16.13 -20.14
CA PHE A 449 10.53 -15.42 -19.49
C PHE A 449 10.92 -14.00 -19.10
N LYS A 450 9.92 -13.11 -19.09
CA LYS A 450 10.13 -11.70 -18.76
C LYS A 450 10.08 -11.39 -17.26
N ARG A 451 9.35 -12.20 -16.45
CA ARG A 451 9.20 -11.95 -15.01
C ARG A 451 9.10 -13.22 -14.15
N VAL A 452 9.44 -13.06 -12.87
CA VAL A 452 9.14 -14.00 -11.78
C VAL A 452 7.70 -13.77 -11.30
N VAL A 453 6.95 -14.85 -11.12
CA VAL A 453 5.57 -14.87 -10.57
C VAL A 453 5.58 -15.26 -9.11
N TYR A 454 6.40 -16.27 -8.79
CA TYR A 454 6.53 -16.80 -7.46
C TYR A 454 7.95 -17.32 -7.29
N GLN A 455 8.48 -17.11 -6.09
CA GLN A 455 9.68 -17.78 -5.63
C GLN A 455 9.49 -18.25 -4.20
N GLY A 456 10.09 -19.38 -3.88
CA GLY A 456 10.00 -19.95 -2.54
C GLY A 456 11.02 -21.06 -2.37
N ASP A 457 11.04 -21.59 -1.16
CA ASP A 457 11.94 -22.65 -0.78
C ASP A 457 11.10 -23.92 -0.56
N VAL A 458 11.42 -25.01 -1.27
CA VAL A 458 10.74 -26.32 -1.16
C VAL A 458 11.67 -27.37 -0.61
N SER A 459 11.18 -28.45 0.00
CA SER A 459 12.05 -29.53 0.49
C SER A 459 12.93 -30.08 -0.65
N ALA A 460 14.25 -30.11 -0.43
CA ALA A 460 15.17 -30.55 -1.46
C ALA A 460 14.93 -32.03 -1.82
N PRO A 461 14.65 -32.36 -3.08
CA PRO A 461 14.53 -33.76 -3.49
C PRO A 461 15.91 -34.43 -3.47
N GLN A 462 15.98 -35.68 -3.01
CA GLN A 462 17.23 -36.46 -2.90
C GLN A 462 17.81 -36.92 -4.26
N SER A 463 17.17 -36.58 -5.38
CA SER A 463 17.41 -37.17 -6.70
C SER A 463 18.51 -36.47 -7.53
N TYR A 464 19.01 -35.30 -7.12
CA TYR A 464 20.05 -34.56 -7.84
C TYR A 464 21.16 -34.08 -6.89
N PRO A 465 22.44 -34.10 -7.30
CA PRO A 465 23.51 -33.49 -6.52
C PRO A 465 23.23 -31.99 -6.31
N MET A 466 23.65 -31.40 -5.19
CA MET A 466 23.27 -30.01 -4.85
C MET A 466 24.45 -29.05 -5.03
N VAL A 467 24.19 -27.88 -5.59
CA VAL A 467 25.17 -26.79 -5.78
C VAL A 467 24.74 -25.53 -5.02
N SER A 468 25.70 -24.83 -4.44
CA SER A 468 25.45 -23.59 -3.68
C SER A 468 24.89 -22.50 -4.58
N SER A 469 23.86 -21.78 -4.10
CA SER A 469 23.22 -20.72 -4.88
C SER A 469 24.17 -19.55 -5.15
N PRO A 470 24.28 -19.10 -6.41
CA PRO A 470 24.98 -17.87 -6.73
C PRO A 470 24.22 -16.62 -6.28
N HIS A 471 24.95 -15.62 -5.78
CA HIS A 471 24.40 -14.32 -5.43
C HIS A 471 24.30 -13.43 -6.69
N CYS A 472 23.08 -13.32 -7.22
CA CYS A 472 22.77 -12.49 -8.38
C CYS A 472 22.29 -11.08 -7.98
N ILE A 473 22.53 -10.10 -8.85
CA ILE A 473 22.02 -8.71 -8.76
C ILE A 473 20.84 -8.45 -9.69
N GLY A 474 20.43 -9.43 -10.51
CA GLY A 474 19.20 -9.46 -11.30
C GLY A 474 19.36 -9.11 -12.78
N ASN A 475 20.54 -8.65 -13.20
CA ASN A 475 20.82 -8.21 -14.57
C ASN A 475 21.73 -9.17 -15.34
N GLU A 476 22.25 -10.19 -14.68
CA GLU A 476 23.14 -11.18 -15.27
C GLU A 476 22.50 -11.89 -16.46
N GLU A 477 23.33 -12.34 -17.40
CA GLU A 477 22.91 -13.15 -18.56
C GLU A 477 22.90 -14.64 -18.22
N SER A 478 23.60 -15.06 -17.17
CA SER A 478 23.66 -16.44 -16.70
C SER A 478 23.93 -16.49 -15.20
N LEU A 479 23.48 -17.57 -14.54
CA LEU A 479 23.85 -17.89 -13.16
C LEU A 479 25.37 -18.00 -12.95
N MET A 480 26.14 -18.30 -13.99
CA MET A 480 27.60 -18.33 -13.94
C MET A 480 28.23 -16.94 -13.78
N ALA A 481 27.52 -15.87 -14.20
CA ALA A 481 27.99 -14.49 -14.06
C ALA A 481 27.67 -13.90 -12.67
N CYS A 482 26.83 -14.57 -11.90
CA CYS A 482 26.52 -14.20 -10.53
C CYS A 482 27.69 -14.53 -9.60
N ARG A 483 27.78 -13.82 -8.47
CA ARG A 483 28.90 -14.03 -7.52
C ARG A 483 28.65 -15.28 -6.69
N PHE A 484 29.53 -16.26 -6.79
CA PHE A 484 29.53 -17.40 -5.88
C PHE A 484 30.20 -17.04 -4.56
N ASP A 485 29.68 -17.56 -3.46
CA ASP A 485 30.35 -17.45 -2.18
C ASP A 485 31.64 -18.29 -2.24
N PRO A 486 32.83 -17.69 -2.03
CA PRO A 486 34.11 -18.38 -2.14
C PRO A 486 34.28 -19.52 -1.13
N THR A 487 33.47 -19.57 -0.07
CA THR A 487 33.43 -20.65 0.92
C THR A 487 32.74 -21.90 0.39
N TYR A 488 31.91 -21.77 -0.65
CA TYR A 488 31.03 -22.83 -1.18
C TYR A 488 31.27 -23.13 -2.67
N LYS A 489 32.26 -22.47 -3.27
CA LYS A 489 32.83 -22.88 -4.54
C LYS A 489 33.42 -24.27 -4.32
N ASP A 490 32.88 -25.28 -5.01
CA ASP A 490 33.32 -26.69 -4.96
C ASP A 490 32.79 -27.55 -3.79
N GLN A 491 31.77 -27.11 -3.03
CA GLN A 491 31.13 -27.95 -2.00
C GLN A 491 29.68 -28.31 -2.33
N ALA A 492 29.35 -29.61 -2.23
CA ALA A 492 27.97 -30.10 -2.28
C ALA A 492 27.19 -29.65 -1.03
N CYS A 493 25.95 -29.19 -1.21
CA CYS A 493 25.11 -28.70 -0.11
C CYS A 493 24.68 -29.78 0.90
N SER A 494 25.14 -31.02 0.79
CA SER A 494 24.64 -32.18 1.56
C SER A 494 25.06 -32.22 3.04
N THR A 495 25.79 -31.21 3.55
CA THR A 495 26.40 -31.22 4.88
C THR A 495 25.54 -30.62 6.01
N TYR A 496 24.33 -30.09 5.76
CA TYR A 496 23.50 -29.46 6.80
C TYR A 496 22.08 -30.06 6.90
N ARG A 497 21.54 -30.11 8.12
CA ARG A 497 20.14 -30.50 8.40
C ARG A 497 19.18 -29.36 8.01
N ASN A 498 18.07 -29.71 7.34
CA ASN A 498 16.97 -28.82 6.93
C ASN A 498 17.27 -27.87 5.74
N MET A 499 17.79 -28.39 4.62
CA MET A 499 17.98 -27.58 3.40
C MET A 499 16.78 -27.63 2.44
N LEU A 500 16.55 -26.49 1.78
CA LEU A 500 15.47 -26.29 0.82
C LEU A 500 16.05 -26.04 -0.59
N ALA A 501 15.37 -26.56 -1.60
CA ALA A 501 15.62 -26.28 -3.01
C ALA A 501 14.88 -25.01 -3.43
N MET A 502 15.51 -24.23 -4.31
CA MET A 502 14.88 -23.03 -4.85
C MET A 502 13.73 -23.41 -5.79
N TYR A 503 12.54 -22.90 -5.53
CA TYR A 503 11.37 -23.03 -6.40
C TYR A 503 11.07 -21.70 -7.08
N VAL A 504 10.87 -21.74 -8.39
CA VAL A 504 10.58 -20.55 -9.20
C VAL A 504 9.38 -20.85 -10.09
N THR A 505 8.47 -19.87 -10.21
CA THR A 505 7.48 -19.79 -11.28
C THR A 505 7.76 -18.56 -12.13
N CYS A 506 7.82 -18.76 -13.44
CA CYS A 506 8.06 -17.69 -14.41
C CYS A 506 6.81 -17.42 -15.26
N ALA A 507 6.67 -16.21 -15.80
CA ALA A 507 5.57 -15.87 -16.73
C ALA A 507 5.97 -14.86 -17.81
N ASN A 508 5.06 -14.69 -18.77
CA ASN A 508 5.12 -13.72 -19.87
C ASN A 508 6.33 -13.96 -20.81
N GLY A 509 6.65 -15.22 -21.11
CA GLY A 509 7.66 -15.63 -22.09
C GLY A 509 7.03 -16.39 -23.26
N GLU A 510 7.73 -16.42 -24.40
CA GLU A 510 7.36 -17.31 -25.52
C GLU A 510 8.03 -18.67 -25.33
N MET A 511 7.26 -19.76 -25.43
CA MET A 511 7.79 -21.14 -25.31
C MET A 511 8.79 -21.48 -26.43
N SER A 512 8.78 -20.72 -27.54
CA SER A 512 9.72 -20.80 -28.67
C SER A 512 11.17 -20.49 -28.28
N ASN A 513 11.39 -19.74 -27.20
CA ASN A 513 12.73 -19.41 -26.69
C ASN A 513 13.20 -20.36 -25.57
N TYR A 514 12.40 -21.36 -25.19
CA TYR A 514 12.80 -22.35 -24.21
C TYR A 514 13.75 -23.37 -24.86
N THR A 515 15.00 -23.37 -24.42
CA THR A 515 16.01 -24.34 -24.88
C THR A 515 15.69 -25.72 -24.30
N TYR A 516 15.16 -26.62 -25.12
CA TYR A 516 14.91 -28.01 -24.71
C TYR A 516 16.23 -28.76 -24.60
N HIS A 517 16.58 -29.22 -23.41
CA HIS A 517 17.77 -30.03 -23.18
C HIS A 517 17.49 -31.52 -23.40
N CYS A 518 18.40 -32.22 -24.08
CA CYS A 518 18.28 -33.67 -24.30
C CYS A 518 18.20 -34.40 -22.95
N GLY A 519 17.10 -35.13 -22.66
CA GLY A 519 16.96 -35.86 -21.39
C GLY A 519 15.55 -36.04 -20.82
N PHE A 520 14.48 -35.65 -21.51
CA PHE A 520 13.11 -35.96 -21.09
C PHE A 520 12.76 -37.43 -21.44
N LYS A 521 12.85 -38.34 -20.47
CA LYS A 521 11.99 -39.55 -20.49
C LYS A 521 10.71 -39.19 -19.73
N SER A 522 9.57 -39.21 -20.41
CA SER A 522 8.27 -39.15 -19.76
C SER A 522 8.13 -40.32 -18.78
N PRO A 523 7.65 -40.12 -17.53
CA PRO A 523 7.27 -41.22 -16.67
C PRO A 523 5.95 -41.81 -17.19
N GLY A 524 6.03 -42.83 -18.06
CA GLY A 524 4.83 -43.43 -18.62
C GLY A 524 5.01 -44.51 -19.70
N ALA A 525 6.20 -45.08 -19.87
CA ALA A 525 6.41 -46.17 -20.84
C ALA A 525 7.24 -47.31 -20.24
N ALA A 526 6.64 -48.01 -19.29
CA ALA A 526 7.02 -49.38 -18.94
C ALA A 526 5.79 -50.07 -18.38
N LEU A 527 5.04 -50.77 -19.25
CA LEU A 527 4.23 -51.97 -18.98
C LEU A 527 3.36 -52.27 -20.20
N ALA A 528 3.93 -52.95 -21.19
CA ALA A 528 3.22 -53.85 -22.09
C ALA A 528 4.23 -54.49 -23.06
N ALA A 529 4.84 -55.59 -22.64
CA ALA A 529 5.20 -56.74 -23.47
C ALA A 529 6.15 -57.65 -22.70
N GLU A 530 5.65 -58.85 -22.40
CA GLU A 530 6.27 -60.09 -21.90
C GLU A 530 5.35 -60.58 -20.76
N MET A 531 4.55 -61.63 -20.89
CA MET A 531 4.72 -62.90 -21.63
C MET A 531 3.33 -63.51 -21.94
N PRO A 532 3.21 -64.60 -22.71
CA PRO A 532 2.31 -65.68 -22.29
C PRO A 532 2.84 -66.40 -21.05
#